data_AF-A0A0R1UT28-F1
#
_entry.id   AF-A0A0R1UT28-F1
#
_cell.length_a   1.000
_cell.length_b   1.000
_cell.length_c   1.000
_cell.angle_alpha   90.00
_cell.angle_beta   90.00
_cell.angle_gamma   90.00
#
_symmetry.space_group_name_H-M   'P 1'
#
loop_
_entity.id
_entity.type
_entity.pdbx_description
1 polymer ?
#
loop_
_entity_poly.entity_id
_entity_poly.type
_entity_poly.pdbx_seq_one_letter_code
_entity_poly.pdbx_strand_id
1 'polypeptide(L)'
;MKKSSATTLFLGTSLLFLGIVLAIWYPIYNTYHYRYYYLNQIEHPKHTYPFVHYLSTKNLNNSYVPGYRVEKSDRSQVKDSYIYKENVLKKGDVVEISPDYLTHYESKRKVSKNEYDILVAFSDSGSVSTVMGPPNEEGEVRKISKVSPKLYVMMDDLEDKISNTKRPPIKFQGLFNFLLKRGWMYYGGIYPGND
;
A
#
# COMPACT_ATOMS: atom_id res chain seq x y z
N MET A 1 -1.79 -32.61 -52.29
CA MET A 1 -1.11 -31.89 -51.18
C MET A 1 -2.05 -31.71 -50.00
N LYS A 2 -1.97 -32.59 -48.97
CA LYS A 2 -2.64 -32.39 -47.66
C LYS A 2 -1.58 -31.91 -46.64
N LYS A 3 -1.17 -30.64 -46.71
CA LYS A 3 -0.34 -30.00 -45.67
C LYS A 3 -1.15 -29.11 -44.72
N SER A 4 -2.44 -28.89 -45.00
CA SER A 4 -3.29 -27.95 -44.23
C SER A 4 -3.66 -28.45 -42.84
N SER A 5 -3.84 -29.76 -42.63
CA SER A 5 -4.44 -30.28 -41.39
C SER A 5 -3.56 -30.09 -40.16
N ALA A 6 -2.24 -30.28 -40.28
CA ALA A 6 -1.32 -30.18 -39.16
C ALA A 6 -1.11 -28.72 -38.72
N THR A 7 -1.03 -27.80 -39.68
CA THR A 7 -0.88 -26.36 -39.41
C THR A 7 -2.14 -25.78 -38.77
N THR A 8 -3.33 -26.16 -39.24
CA THR A 8 -4.60 -25.73 -38.63
C THR A 8 -4.78 -26.31 -37.23
N LEU A 9 -4.41 -27.59 -37.00
CA LEU A 9 -4.44 -28.20 -35.67
C LEU A 9 -3.46 -27.50 -34.71
N PHE A 10 -2.24 -27.21 -35.16
CA PHE A 10 -1.22 -26.51 -34.38
C PHE A 10 -1.62 -25.06 -34.05
N LEU A 11 -2.24 -24.34 -35.00
CA LEU A 11 -2.79 -23.00 -34.71
C LEU A 11 -3.93 -23.08 -33.70
N GLY A 12 -4.84 -24.05 -33.84
CA GLY A 12 -5.97 -24.23 -32.93
C GLY A 12 -5.51 -24.54 -31.50
N THR A 13 -4.55 -25.44 -31.34
CA THR A 13 -3.98 -25.76 -30.01
C THR A 13 -3.19 -24.59 -29.42
N SER A 14 -2.45 -23.85 -30.24
CA SER A 14 -1.70 -22.66 -29.79
C SER A 14 -2.62 -21.54 -29.32
N LEU A 15 -3.73 -21.29 -30.05
CA LEU A 15 -4.74 -20.31 -29.66
C LEU A 15 -5.48 -20.69 -28.38
N LEU A 16 -5.79 -21.99 -28.22
CA LEU A 16 -6.42 -22.49 -27.01
C LEU A 16 -5.48 -22.35 -25.79
N PHE A 17 -4.20 -22.69 -25.96
CA PHE A 17 -3.20 -22.50 -24.91
C PHE A 17 -3.03 -21.02 -24.54
N LEU A 18 -2.92 -20.13 -25.54
CA LEU A 18 -2.85 -18.70 -25.31
C LEU A 18 -4.08 -18.17 -24.57
N GLY A 19 -5.28 -18.67 -24.94
CA GLY A 19 -6.53 -18.34 -24.26
C GLY A 19 -6.50 -18.72 -22.78
N ILE A 20 -6.02 -19.92 -22.45
CA ILE A 20 -5.88 -20.38 -21.06
C ILE A 20 -4.88 -19.51 -20.29
N VAL A 21 -3.71 -19.24 -20.87
CA VAL A 21 -2.67 -18.41 -20.24
C VAL A 21 -3.23 -17.02 -19.93
N LEU A 22 -3.92 -16.39 -20.89
CA LEU A 22 -4.53 -15.07 -20.68
C LEU A 22 -5.65 -15.12 -19.64
N ALA A 23 -6.48 -16.15 -19.65
CA ALA A 23 -7.57 -16.32 -18.69
C ALA A 23 -7.08 -16.48 -17.24
N ILE A 24 -5.89 -17.07 -17.03
CA ILE A 24 -5.28 -17.19 -15.70
C ILE A 24 -4.48 -15.92 -15.34
N TRP A 25 -3.69 -15.41 -16.29
CA TRP A 25 -2.75 -14.33 -16.02
C TRP A 25 -3.44 -12.98 -15.88
N TYR A 26 -4.49 -12.71 -16.66
CA TYR A 26 -5.18 -11.43 -16.61
C TYR A 26 -5.85 -11.15 -15.25
N PRO A 27 -6.60 -12.08 -14.62
CA PRO A 27 -7.12 -11.87 -13.27
C PRO A 27 -6.03 -11.56 -12.24
N ILE A 28 -4.91 -12.28 -12.26
CA ILE A 28 -3.78 -12.06 -11.34
C ILE A 28 -3.12 -10.70 -11.60
N TYR A 29 -2.89 -10.35 -12.87
CA TYR A 29 -2.37 -9.04 -13.23
C TYR A 29 -3.33 -7.93 -12.78
N ASN A 30 -4.64 -8.11 -12.96
CA ASN A 30 -5.66 -7.15 -12.60
C ASN A 30 -5.67 -6.90 -11.08
N THR A 31 -5.67 -7.96 -10.25
CA THR A 31 -5.61 -7.83 -8.78
C THR A 31 -4.35 -7.09 -8.31
N TYR A 32 -3.19 -7.37 -8.92
CA TYR A 32 -1.93 -6.68 -8.60
C TYR A 32 -1.89 -5.24 -9.13
N HIS A 33 -2.46 -4.98 -10.31
CA HIS A 33 -2.46 -3.67 -10.94
C HIS A 33 -3.36 -2.69 -10.21
N TYR A 34 -4.55 -3.15 -9.81
CA TYR A 34 -5.59 -2.35 -9.14
C TYR A 34 -5.67 -2.62 -7.63
N ARG A 35 -4.57 -3.06 -6.99
CA ARG A 35 -4.57 -3.48 -5.57
C ARG A 35 -5.14 -2.44 -4.60
N TYR A 36 -4.81 -1.16 -4.78
CA TYR A 36 -5.29 -0.08 -3.92
C TYR A 36 -6.81 0.08 -3.98
N TYR A 37 -7.39 -0.10 -5.17
CA TYR A 37 -8.84 -0.17 -5.32
C TYR A 37 -9.41 -1.35 -4.53
N TYR A 38 -8.83 -2.55 -4.68
CA TYR A 38 -9.34 -3.75 -4.02
C TYR A 38 -9.20 -3.74 -2.49
N LEU A 39 -8.12 -3.15 -1.96
CA LEU A 39 -7.89 -2.99 -0.53
C LEU A 39 -8.99 -2.18 0.13
N ASN A 40 -9.38 -1.07 -0.50
CA ASN A 40 -10.42 -0.22 0.02
C ASN A 40 -11.84 -0.83 -0.06
N GLN A 41 -12.02 -1.95 -0.77
CA GLN A 41 -13.30 -2.66 -0.76
C GLN A 41 -13.40 -3.67 0.39
N ILE A 42 -12.33 -3.87 1.15
CA ILE A 42 -12.36 -4.73 2.34
C ILE A 42 -12.91 -3.90 3.48
N GLU A 43 -14.01 -4.36 4.08
CA GLU A 43 -14.53 -3.72 5.28
C GLU A 43 -13.53 -3.85 6.42
N HIS A 44 -13.21 -2.73 7.06
CA HIS A 44 -12.38 -2.68 8.26
C HIS A 44 -12.95 -1.65 9.25
N PRO A 45 -12.58 -1.76 10.54
CA PRO A 45 -12.96 -0.76 11.53
C PRO A 45 -12.49 0.64 11.14
N LYS A 46 -13.14 1.65 11.73
CA LYS A 46 -12.73 3.04 11.58
C LYS A 46 -11.33 3.27 12.14
N HIS A 47 -10.54 4.13 11.49
CA HIS A 47 -9.16 4.47 11.88
C HIS A 47 -8.19 3.28 11.85
N THR A 48 -8.44 2.39 10.91
CA THR A 48 -7.59 1.28 10.51
C THR A 48 -7.21 1.53 9.06
N TYR A 49 -5.93 1.48 8.73
CA TYR A 49 -5.41 1.86 7.41
C TYR A 49 -4.58 0.72 6.78
N PRO A 50 -5.23 -0.35 6.30
CA PRO A 50 -4.52 -1.53 5.79
C PRO A 50 -3.60 -1.22 4.61
N PHE A 51 -3.89 -0.15 3.86
CA PHE A 51 -3.11 0.26 2.69
C PHE A 51 -1.65 0.60 3.01
N VAL A 52 -1.33 0.97 4.27
CA VAL A 52 0.01 1.39 4.69
C VAL A 52 1.04 0.30 4.43
N HIS A 53 0.71 -0.96 4.68
CA HIS A 53 1.60 -2.09 4.44
C HIS A 53 1.88 -2.34 2.95
N TYR A 54 1.04 -1.84 2.05
CA TYR A 54 1.20 -2.03 0.61
C TYR A 54 2.07 -0.98 -0.06
N LEU A 55 2.46 0.05 0.69
CA LEU A 55 3.39 1.06 0.21
C LEU A 55 4.75 0.46 -0.17
N SER A 56 5.14 -0.70 0.38
CA SER A 56 6.40 -1.41 0.06
C SER A 56 6.35 -2.27 -1.22
N THR A 57 5.16 -2.43 -1.80
CA THR A 57 4.92 -3.44 -2.85
C THR A 57 4.68 -2.84 -4.24
N LYS A 58 4.41 -1.54 -4.32
CA LYS A 58 4.24 -0.79 -5.57
C LYS A 58 4.50 0.68 -5.35
N ASN A 59 5.06 1.29 -6.38
CA ASN A 59 5.06 2.74 -6.53
C ASN A 59 3.62 3.27 -6.66
N LEU A 60 3.16 3.99 -5.64
CA LEU A 60 1.96 4.82 -5.72
C LEU A 60 2.25 6.00 -6.65
N ASN A 61 1.28 6.37 -7.50
CA ASN A 61 1.43 7.53 -8.38
C ASN A 61 0.91 8.77 -7.66
N ASN A 62 1.60 9.90 -7.79
CA ASN A 62 1.12 11.21 -7.29
C ASN A 62 -0.30 11.54 -7.74
N SER A 63 -0.69 11.12 -8.95
CA SER A 63 -2.04 11.35 -9.48
C SER A 63 -3.15 10.70 -8.66
N TYR A 64 -2.82 9.74 -7.80
CA TYR A 64 -3.79 8.99 -6.98
C TYR A 64 -4.11 9.68 -5.66
N VAL A 65 -3.22 10.56 -5.18
CA VAL A 65 -3.34 11.22 -3.88
C VAL A 65 -3.10 12.72 -4.03
N PRO A 66 -4.02 13.45 -4.69
CA PRO A 66 -3.83 14.88 -4.94
C PRO A 66 -3.67 15.66 -3.63
N GLY A 67 -2.71 16.59 -3.63
CA GLY A 67 -2.33 17.36 -2.45
C GLY A 67 -1.39 16.63 -1.49
N TYR A 68 -0.96 15.42 -1.82
CA TYR A 68 0.16 14.73 -1.18
C TYR A 68 1.32 14.65 -2.17
N ARG A 69 2.54 14.56 -1.64
CA ARG A 69 3.74 14.33 -2.43
C ARG A 69 4.17 12.88 -2.21
N VAL A 70 4.28 12.10 -3.28
CA VAL A 70 4.80 10.72 -3.24
C VAL A 70 6.22 10.73 -3.77
N GLU A 71 7.13 10.19 -2.95
CA GLU A 71 8.49 9.86 -3.35
C GLU A 71 8.64 8.33 -3.40
N LYS A 72 9.59 7.86 -4.21
CA LYS A 72 9.84 6.45 -4.43
C LYS A 72 11.28 6.16 -4.05
N SER A 73 11.50 5.14 -3.23
CA SER A 73 12.83 4.60 -3.03
C SER A 73 13.04 3.49 -4.08
N ASP A 74 13.96 3.72 -5.02
CA ASP A 74 14.48 2.68 -5.92
C ASP A 74 15.79 2.11 -5.32
N ARG A 75 15.77 1.73 -4.04
CA ARG A 75 16.81 0.84 -3.52
C ARG A 75 16.56 -0.53 -4.16
N SER A 76 17.59 -1.11 -4.77
CA SER A 76 17.56 -2.15 -5.82
C SER A 76 16.72 -3.42 -5.60
N GLN A 77 16.05 -3.59 -4.45
CA GLN A 77 15.23 -4.75 -4.12
C GLN A 77 13.88 -4.43 -3.45
N VAL A 78 13.61 -3.18 -3.06
CA VAL A 78 12.36 -2.82 -2.35
C VAL A 78 11.75 -1.58 -3.00
N LYS A 79 10.47 -1.65 -3.39
CA LYS A 79 9.74 -0.56 -4.04
C LYS A 79 8.87 0.16 -3.01
N ASP A 80 9.53 0.93 -2.15
CA ASP A 80 8.85 1.70 -1.13
C ASP A 80 8.32 3.02 -1.68
N SER A 81 7.04 3.27 -1.43
CA SER A 81 6.39 4.56 -1.62
C SER A 81 6.35 5.30 -0.29
N TYR A 82 6.83 6.53 -0.30
CA TYR A 82 6.76 7.45 0.82
C TYR A 82 5.79 8.57 0.47
N ILE A 83 4.80 8.79 1.31
CA ILE A 83 3.78 9.81 1.10
C ILE A 83 4.02 10.93 2.10
N TYR A 84 4.10 12.16 1.61
CA TYR A 84 4.37 13.34 2.40
C TYR A 84 3.20 14.31 2.37
N LYS A 85 2.88 14.85 3.54
CA LYS A 85 1.94 15.96 3.71
C LYS A 85 2.55 17.04 4.59
N GLU A 86 2.55 18.28 4.10
CA GLU A 86 3.02 19.44 4.87
C GLU A 86 1.83 20.13 5.57
N ASN A 87 2.10 20.79 6.69
CA ASN A 87 1.14 21.60 7.45
C ASN A 87 -0.05 20.81 8.03
N VAL A 88 0.22 19.66 8.66
CA VAL A 88 -0.80 18.78 9.24
C VAL A 88 -1.13 19.18 10.69
N LEU A 89 -0.15 19.14 11.59
CA LEU A 89 -0.37 19.53 12.99
C LEU A 89 -0.21 21.03 13.18
N LYS A 90 0.85 21.59 12.60
CA LYS A 90 1.23 23.02 12.65
C LYS A 90 1.84 23.48 11.33
N LYS A 91 1.82 24.79 11.07
CA LYS A 91 2.45 25.35 9.87
C LYS A 91 3.96 25.03 9.84
N GLY A 92 4.45 24.54 8.71
CA GLY A 92 5.85 24.19 8.47
C GLY A 92 6.25 22.76 8.88
N ASP A 93 5.34 22.01 9.47
CA ASP A 93 5.59 20.60 9.78
C ASP A 93 5.40 19.69 8.55
N VAL A 94 5.87 18.45 8.68
CA VAL A 94 5.74 17.42 7.66
C VAL A 94 5.34 16.11 8.33
N VAL A 95 4.40 15.40 7.72
CA VAL A 95 4.10 14.01 8.02
C VAL A 95 4.54 13.15 6.84
N GLU A 96 5.29 12.10 7.12
CA GLU A 96 5.64 11.02 6.22
C GLU A 96 4.80 9.80 6.56
N ILE A 97 4.28 9.12 5.54
CA ILE A 97 3.67 7.79 5.64
C ILE A 97 4.57 6.88 4.82
N SER A 98 5.19 5.92 5.49
CA SER A 98 6.06 4.90 4.91
C SER A 98 5.43 3.51 5.17
N PRO A 99 5.98 2.44 4.60
CA PRO A 99 5.50 1.10 4.93
C PRO A 99 5.52 0.90 6.44
N ASP A 100 4.38 0.50 6.99
CA ASP A 100 4.14 0.17 8.41
C ASP A 100 4.23 1.34 9.41
N TYR A 101 4.57 2.55 8.97
CA TYR A 101 4.78 3.70 9.86
C TYR A 101 4.19 5.02 9.35
N LEU A 102 3.84 5.88 10.30
CA LEU A 102 3.62 7.31 10.08
C LEU A 102 4.58 8.09 10.98
N THR A 103 5.36 8.97 10.38
CA THR A 103 6.37 9.77 11.07
C THR A 103 6.05 11.26 10.94
N HIS A 104 5.97 11.95 12.06
CA HIS A 104 5.83 13.41 12.10
C HIS A 104 7.18 14.06 12.37
N TYR A 105 7.39 15.16 11.66
CA TYR A 105 8.56 16.01 11.73
C TYR A 105 8.10 17.45 11.93
N GLU A 106 8.63 18.13 12.95
CA GLU A 106 8.35 19.54 13.18
C GLU A 106 8.83 20.45 12.05
N SER A 107 9.80 20.00 11.25
CA SER A 107 10.19 20.67 10.01
C SER A 107 10.75 19.70 8.98
N LYS A 108 10.66 20.11 7.71
CA LYS A 108 11.24 19.38 6.57
C LYS A 108 12.74 19.11 6.69
N ARG A 109 13.50 19.93 7.43
CA ARG A 109 14.93 19.72 7.67
C ARG A 109 15.21 18.48 8.51
N LYS A 110 14.28 18.12 9.41
CA LYS A 110 14.43 16.92 10.25
C LYS A 110 14.26 15.64 9.45
N VAL A 111 13.39 15.63 8.43
CA VAL A 111 13.22 14.50 7.49
C VAL A 111 14.57 14.10 6.89
N SER A 112 15.36 15.06 6.40
CA SER A 112 16.68 14.78 5.81
C SER A 112 17.73 14.25 6.78
N LYS A 113 17.47 14.35 8.10
CA LYS A 113 18.37 13.88 9.16
C LYS A 113 17.87 12.60 9.84
N ASN A 114 16.72 12.06 9.42
CA ASN A 114 16.03 10.96 10.08
C ASN A 114 15.72 11.22 11.57
N GLU A 115 15.53 12.48 11.95
CA GLU A 115 15.11 12.86 13.31
C GLU A 115 13.59 13.01 13.32
N TYR A 116 12.86 12.32 14.19
CA TYR A 116 11.40 12.41 14.25
C TYR A 116 10.89 12.94 15.59
N ASP A 117 9.69 13.50 15.57
CA ASP A 117 9.02 14.02 16.77
C ASP A 117 7.89 13.10 17.25
N ILE A 118 7.22 12.44 16.31
CA ILE A 118 6.25 11.38 16.59
C ILE A 118 6.45 10.26 15.57
N LEU A 119 6.49 9.02 16.05
CA LEU A 119 6.46 7.82 15.22
C LEU A 119 5.24 7.00 15.62
N VAL A 120 4.37 6.71 14.67
CA VAL A 120 3.20 5.85 14.81
C VAL A 120 3.48 4.57 14.06
N ALA A 121 3.45 3.44 14.75
CA ALA A 121 3.54 2.12 14.16
C ALA A 121 2.14 1.51 14.00
N PHE A 122 1.89 0.89 12.85
CA PHE A 122 0.64 0.19 12.58
C PHE A 122 0.78 -1.31 12.87
N SER A 123 -0.29 -1.93 13.39
CA SER A 123 -0.42 -3.40 13.44
C SER A 123 -0.71 -3.95 12.05
N ASP A 124 -0.61 -5.26 11.85
CA ASP A 124 -0.87 -5.93 10.56
C ASP A 124 -2.25 -5.65 9.97
N SER A 125 -3.23 -5.32 10.82
CA SER A 125 -4.57 -4.91 10.40
C SER A 125 -4.61 -3.48 9.84
N GLY A 126 -3.56 -2.68 10.01
CA GLY A 126 -3.51 -1.24 9.73
C GLY A 126 -3.97 -0.35 10.91
N SER A 127 -4.26 -0.91 12.08
CA SER A 127 -4.66 -0.11 13.26
C SER A 127 -3.44 0.50 13.94
N VAL A 128 -3.60 1.63 14.62
CA VAL A 128 -2.51 2.21 15.42
C VAL A 128 -2.14 1.24 16.55
N SER A 129 -0.91 0.73 16.53
CA SER A 129 -0.39 -0.20 17.54
C SER A 129 0.38 0.54 18.63
N THR A 130 1.33 1.38 18.23
CA THR A 130 2.22 2.08 19.16
C THR A 130 2.51 3.49 18.68
N VAL A 131 2.58 4.44 19.60
CA VAL A 131 2.99 5.82 19.34
C VAL A 131 4.21 6.13 20.19
N MET A 132 5.25 6.67 19.56
CA MET A 132 6.56 6.93 20.15
C MET A 132 6.95 8.39 19.92
N GLY A 133 7.57 9.00 20.92
CA GLY A 133 8.27 10.27 20.79
C GLY A 133 9.74 10.06 20.42
N PRO A 134 10.53 11.13 20.29
CA PRO A 134 11.97 11.01 20.05
C PRO A 134 12.67 10.25 21.19
N PRO A 135 13.76 9.54 20.89
CA PRO A 135 14.62 8.98 21.93
C PRO A 135 15.24 10.10 22.79
N ASN A 136 15.42 9.85 24.08
CA ASN A 136 16.17 10.74 24.97
C ASN A 136 17.69 10.59 24.78
N GLU A 137 18.50 11.31 25.57
CA GLU A 137 19.97 11.26 25.49
C GLU A 137 20.56 9.86 25.78
N GLU A 138 19.82 9.02 26.51
CA GLU A 138 20.19 7.63 26.79
C GLU A 138 19.66 6.63 25.74
N GLY A 139 18.95 7.10 24.72
CA GLY A 139 18.37 6.28 23.65
C GLY A 139 17.00 5.65 23.98
N GLU A 140 16.42 5.96 25.14
CA GLU A 140 15.11 5.46 25.54
C GLU A 140 13.99 6.19 24.80
N VAL A 141 13.06 5.41 24.22
CA VAL A 141 11.93 5.93 23.45
C VAL A 141 10.70 6.07 24.33
N ARG A 142 10.17 7.28 24.45
CA ARG A 142 8.95 7.52 25.24
C ARG A 142 7.70 7.12 24.47
N LYS A 143 6.88 6.22 25.05
CA LYS A 143 5.54 5.95 24.52
C LYS A 143 4.61 7.15 24.75
N ILE A 144 3.93 7.57 23.70
CA ILE A 144 2.91 8.62 23.73
C ILE A 144 1.54 7.94 23.83
N SER A 145 0.66 8.45 24.68
CA SER A 145 -0.62 7.80 24.98
C SER A 145 -1.71 8.04 23.94
N LYS A 146 -1.61 9.10 23.13
CA LYS A 146 -2.64 9.46 22.14
C LYS A 146 -2.05 10.04 20.87
N VAL A 147 -2.57 9.59 19.73
CA VAL A 147 -2.36 10.22 18.42
C VAL A 147 -3.23 11.48 18.32
N SER A 148 -2.70 12.54 17.72
CA SER A 148 -3.47 13.78 17.48
C SER A 148 -4.66 13.51 16.55
N PRO A 149 -5.87 14.04 16.83
CA PRO A 149 -7.03 13.93 15.95
C PRO A 149 -6.78 14.41 14.52
N LYS A 150 -5.90 15.40 14.34
CA LYS A 150 -5.52 15.91 13.01
C LYS A 150 -4.79 14.88 12.15
N LEU A 151 -4.05 13.94 12.77
CA LEU A 151 -3.42 12.84 12.05
C LEU A 151 -4.46 11.83 11.56
N TYR A 152 -5.48 11.53 12.38
CA TYR A 152 -6.59 10.69 11.93
C TYR A 152 -7.33 11.32 10.74
N VAL A 153 -7.69 12.60 10.81
CA VAL A 153 -8.34 13.30 9.69
C VAL A 153 -7.50 13.27 8.41
N MET A 154 -6.18 13.42 8.53
CA MET A 154 -5.26 13.39 7.39
C MET A 154 -5.07 11.98 6.82
N MET A 155 -5.16 10.94 7.66
CA MET A 155 -5.13 9.55 7.22
C MET A 155 -6.46 9.11 6.60
N ASP A 156 -7.59 9.55 7.15
CA ASP A 156 -8.92 9.33 6.57
C ASP A 156 -9.01 10.00 5.17
N ASP A 157 -8.54 11.25 5.00
CA ASP A 157 -8.46 11.92 3.68
C ASP A 157 -7.53 11.19 2.70
N LEU A 158 -6.43 10.63 3.20
CA LEU A 158 -5.49 9.86 2.38
C LEU A 158 -6.13 8.55 1.91
N GLU A 159 -6.78 7.83 2.82
CA GLU A 159 -7.55 6.61 2.51
C GLU A 159 -8.60 6.90 1.45
N ASP A 160 -9.45 7.91 1.65
CA ASP A 160 -10.49 8.33 0.68
C ASP A 160 -9.92 8.65 -0.71
N LYS A 161 -8.71 9.21 -0.80
CA LYS A 161 -8.06 9.45 -2.09
C LYS A 161 -7.55 8.17 -2.73
N ILE A 162 -6.95 7.28 -1.95
CA ILE A 162 -6.51 5.95 -2.40
C ILE A 162 -7.73 5.11 -2.87
N SER A 163 -8.86 5.24 -2.19
CA SER A 163 -10.16 4.65 -2.53
C SER A 163 -10.67 5.07 -3.90
N ASN A 164 -10.40 6.31 -4.27
CA ASN A 164 -10.82 6.90 -5.54
C ASN A 164 -9.79 6.70 -6.66
N THR A 165 -8.84 5.79 -6.47
CA THR A 165 -7.92 5.37 -7.54
C THR A 165 -8.62 4.69 -8.70
N LYS A 166 -7.87 4.52 -9.80
CA LYS A 166 -8.35 3.93 -11.05
C LYS A 166 -9.06 2.60 -10.78
N ARG A 167 -10.31 2.48 -11.24
CA ARG A 167 -11.11 1.26 -11.08
C ARG A 167 -10.71 0.19 -12.09
N PRO A 168 -10.72 -1.10 -11.71
CA PRO A 168 -10.47 -2.19 -12.65
C PRO A 168 -11.63 -2.31 -13.66
N PRO A 169 -11.36 -2.62 -14.94
CA PRO A 169 -12.40 -2.86 -15.94
C PRO A 169 -13.31 -4.05 -15.59
N ILE A 170 -12.73 -5.08 -14.95
CA ILE A 170 -13.43 -6.27 -14.46
C ILE A 170 -13.03 -6.45 -13.01
N LYS A 171 -14.03 -6.60 -12.13
CA LYS A 171 -13.83 -6.74 -10.68
C LYS A 171 -13.52 -8.20 -10.32
N PHE A 172 -12.40 -8.42 -9.65
CA PHE A 172 -11.95 -9.72 -9.13
C PHE A 172 -11.77 -9.70 -7.60
N GLN A 173 -12.72 -9.12 -6.86
CA GLN A 173 -12.60 -8.98 -5.39
C GLN A 173 -12.40 -10.32 -4.68
N GLY A 174 -13.15 -11.36 -5.08
CA GLY A 174 -13.02 -12.69 -4.46
C GLY A 174 -11.63 -13.28 -4.65
N LEU A 175 -11.05 -13.15 -5.85
CA LEU A 175 -9.68 -13.59 -6.11
C LEU A 175 -8.68 -12.74 -5.33
N PHE A 176 -8.88 -11.41 -5.25
CA PHE A 176 -8.04 -10.53 -4.44
C PHE A 176 -8.03 -10.97 -2.97
N ASN A 177 -9.21 -11.16 -2.37
CA ASN A 177 -9.35 -11.61 -0.98
C ASN A 177 -8.70 -12.98 -0.76
N PHE A 178 -8.82 -13.90 -1.71
CA PHE A 178 -8.18 -15.22 -1.67
C PHE A 178 -6.65 -15.12 -1.69
N LEU A 179 -6.10 -14.35 -2.63
CA LEU A 179 -4.65 -14.13 -2.75
C LEU A 179 -4.10 -13.41 -1.52
N LEU A 180 -4.87 -12.47 -0.97
CA LEU A 180 -4.57 -11.76 0.25
C LEU A 180 -4.48 -12.70 1.45
N LYS A 181 -5.51 -13.53 1.70
CA LYS A 181 -5.51 -14.51 2.81
C LYS A 181 -4.34 -15.49 2.71
N ARG A 182 -3.86 -15.77 1.50
CA ARG A 182 -2.69 -16.66 1.25
C ARG A 182 -1.34 -15.95 1.35
N GLY A 183 -1.30 -14.64 1.59
CA GLY A 183 -0.06 -13.86 1.64
C GLY A 183 0.57 -13.58 0.27
N TRP A 184 -0.10 -13.91 -0.84
CA TRP A 184 0.46 -13.74 -2.19
C TRP A 184 0.47 -12.29 -2.65
N MET A 185 -0.20 -11.40 -1.92
CA MET A 185 -0.22 -9.96 -2.16
C MET A 185 0.80 -9.19 -1.31
N TYR A 186 1.54 -9.88 -0.43
CA TYR A 186 2.57 -9.33 0.45
C TYR A 186 3.96 -9.81 0.06
N TYR A 187 4.93 -8.88 0.02
CA TYR A 187 6.35 -9.22 0.09
C TYR A 187 6.85 -8.79 1.48
N GLY A 188 6.55 -9.63 2.49
CA GLY A 188 6.93 -9.41 3.89
C GLY A 188 5.77 -9.69 4.85
N GLY A 189 5.84 -10.80 5.59
CA GLY A 189 5.09 -10.99 6.85
C GLY A 189 3.60 -11.33 6.75
N ILE A 190 3.32 -12.63 6.76
CA ILE A 190 2.16 -13.33 7.33
C ILE A 190 1.01 -12.45 7.86
N TYR A 191 -0.15 -12.49 7.18
CA TYR A 191 -1.45 -12.35 7.84
C TYR A 191 -1.73 -13.69 8.55
N PRO A 192 -1.72 -13.81 9.89
CA PRO A 192 -2.47 -14.88 10.51
C PRO A 192 -3.93 -14.46 10.42
N GLY A 193 -4.66 -15.06 9.49
CA GLY A 193 -6.10 -15.11 9.64
C GLY A 193 -6.39 -15.76 10.98
N ASN A 194 -7.04 -15.01 11.88
CA ASN A 194 -7.77 -15.59 12.99
C ASN A 194 -8.89 -16.43 12.39
N ASP A 195 -8.69 -17.76 12.37
CA ASP A 195 -9.77 -18.73 12.52
C ASP A 195 -9.77 -19.16 14.00
#